data_AF-A0A2A4SHQ6-F1
#
_entry.id   AF-A0A2A4SHQ6-F1
#
_cell.length_a   1.000
_cell.length_b   1.000
_cell.length_c   1.000
_cell.angle_alpha   90.00
_cell.angle_beta   90.00
_cell.angle_gamma   90.00
#
_symmetry.space_group_name_H-M   'P 1'
#
loop_
_entity.id
_entity.type
_entity.pdbx_description
1 polymer ?
#
loop_
_entity_poly.entity_id
_entity_poly.type
_entity_poly.pdbx_seq_one_letter_code
_entity_poly.pdbx_strand_id
1 'polypeptide(L)' 'MDVPTPEPEQFQAQVLTWFDQCGRKHLPWQQAPTPYRVWLSEIM' A
#
# COMPACT_ATOMS: atom_id res chain seq x y z
N MET A 1 11.78 0.96 -26.08
CA MET A 1 10.33 0.80 -25.85
C MET A 1 9.91 1.99 -25.02
N ASP A 2 9.23 2.97 -25.62
CA ASP A 2 8.62 4.08 -24.87
C ASP A 2 7.41 3.53 -24.14
N VAL A 3 7.54 3.37 -22.82
CA VAL A 3 6.38 3.10 -21.96
C VAL A 3 5.79 4.47 -21.65
N PRO A 4 4.54 4.76 -22.09
CA PRO A 4 3.91 6.01 -21.71
C PRO A 4 3.78 6.06 -20.19
N THR A 5 4.28 7.14 -19.57
CA THR A 5 4.05 7.39 -18.15
C THR A 5 2.55 7.53 -17.94
N PRO A 6 1.92 6.70 -17.10
CA PRO A 6 0.50 6.84 -16.83
C PRO A 6 0.24 8.18 -16.14
N GLU A 7 -0.89 8.81 -16.49
CA GLU A 7 -1.38 9.96 -15.73
C GLU A 7 -1.55 9.55 -14.24
N PRO A 8 -1.31 10.47 -13.28
CA PRO A 8 -1.32 10.14 -11.85
C PRO A 8 -2.60 9.41 -11.39
N GLU A 9 -3.76 9.79 -11.91
CA GLU A 9 -5.05 9.16 -11.59
C GLU A 9 -5.10 7.69 -12.04
N GLN A 10 -4.56 7.41 -13.23
CA GLN A 10 -4.53 6.07 -13.79
C GLN A 10 -3.58 5.16 -12.99
N PHE A 11 -2.42 5.69 -12.59
CA PHE A 11 -1.49 4.96 -11.72
C PHE A 11 -2.11 4.65 -10.36
N GLN A 12 -2.73 5.65 -9.72
CA GLN A 12 -3.41 5.48 -8.44
C GLN A 12 -4.48 4.39 -8.51
N ALA A 13 -5.33 4.44 -9.55
CA ALA A 13 -6.40 3.46 -9.72
C ALA A 13 -5.86 2.03 -9.88
N GLN A 14 -4.78 1.86 -10.66
CA GLN A 14 -4.16 0.55 -10.86
C GLN A 14 -3.54 -0.01 -9.56
N VAL A 15 -2.78 0.82 -8.84
CA VAL A 15 -2.15 0.41 -7.58
C VAL A 15 -3.18 0.06 -6.53
N LEU A 16 -4.23 0.86 -6.36
CA LEU A 16 -5.28 0.59 -5.39
C LEU A 16 -6.07 -0.67 -5.74
N THR A 17 -6.38 -0.89 -7.02
CA THR A 17 -7.06 -2.11 -7.49
C THR A 17 -6.23 -3.37 -7.20
N TRP A 18 -4.93 -3.32 -7.51
CA TRP A 18 -4.03 -4.42 -7.21
C TRP A 18 -3.88 -4.65 -5.70
N PHE A 19 -3.73 -3.59 -4.91
CA PHE A 19 -3.60 -3.71 -3.46
C PHE A 19 -4.87 -4.30 -2.83
N ASP A 20 -6.04 -4.04 -3.42
CA ASP A 20 -7.28 -4.65 -2.95
C ASP A 20 -7.32 -6.16 -3.22
N GLN A 21 -6.89 -6.60 -4.40
CA GLN A 21 -6.94 -8.02 -4.79
C GLN A 21 -5.80 -8.85 -4.19
N CYS A 22 -4.59 -8.29 -4.13
CA CYS A 22 -3.36 -9.02 -3.86
C CYS A 22 -2.55 -8.47 -2.67
N GLY A 23 -3.01 -7.38 -2.04
CA GLY A 23 -2.29 -6.74 -0.94
C GLY A 23 -2.26 -7.59 0.33
N ARG A 24 -1.14 -7.54 1.06
CA ARG A 24 -1.03 -8.14 2.39
C ARG A 24 -1.73 -7.23 3.40
N LYS A 25 -2.91 -7.67 3.87
CA LYS A 25 -3.78 -6.91 4.79
C LYS A 25 -3.86 -7.49 6.21
N HIS A 26 -3.11 -8.55 6.49
CA HIS A 26 -3.21 -9.31 7.74
C HIS A 26 -1.94 -9.26 8.60
N LEU A 27 -1.11 -8.23 8.45
CA LEU A 27 0.09 -8.08 9.27
C LEU A 27 -0.29 -7.73 10.73
N PRO A 28 0.45 -8.23 11.74
CA PRO A 28 0.12 -7.97 13.15
C PRO A 28 0.05 -6.48 13.52
N TRP A 29 0.84 -5.64 12.85
CA TRP A 29 0.86 -4.17 13.06
C TRP A 29 -0.21 -3.43 12.24
N GLN A 30 -0.80 -4.07 11.22
CA GLN A 30 -1.95 -3.52 10.48
C GLN A 30 -3.28 -3.77 11.22
N GLN A 31 -3.33 -4.76 12.11
CA GLN A 31 -4.50 -5.02 12.95
C GLN A 31 -4.56 -4.04 14.13
N ALA A 32 -5.70 -3.38 14.30
CA ALA A 32 -5.93 -2.35 15.33
C ALA A 32 -4.78 -1.33 15.40
N PRO A 33 -4.53 -0.58 14.31
CA PRO A 33 -3.38 0.31 14.22
C PRO A 33 -3.49 1.42 15.29
N THR A 34 -2.41 1.61 16.04
CA THR A 34 -2.22 2.77 16.91
C THR A 34 -0.95 3.50 16.47
N PRO A 35 -0.83 4.82 16.70
CA PRO A 35 0.38 5.56 16.31
C PRO A 35 1.67 4.92 16.81
N TYR A 36 1.66 4.41 18.05
CA TYR A 36 2.78 3.69 18.63
C TYR A 36 3.10 2.37 17.91
N ARG A 37 2.08 1.54 17.61
CA ARG A 37 2.28 0.25 16.93
C ARG A 37 2.79 0.43 15.50
N VAL A 38 2.29 1.46 14.80
CA VAL A 38 2.77 1.81 13.45
C VAL A 38 4.21 2.30 13.51
N TRP A 39 4.54 3.21 14.44
CA TRP A 39 5.92 3.67 14.61
C TRP A 39 6.88 2.51 14.89
N LEU A 40 6.50 1.58 15.77
CA LEU A 40 7.34 0.43 16.11
C LEU A 40 7.60 -0.49 14.90
N SER A 41 6.61 -0.71 14.02
CA SER A 41 6.77 -1.57 12.83
C SER A 41 7.70 -0.99 11.76
N GLU A 42 7.93 0.32 11.78
CA GLU A 42 8.88 0.97 10.85
C GLU A 42 10.34 0.93 11.35
N ILE A 43 10.55 0.65 12.65
CA ILE A 43 11.88 0.57 13.27
C ILE A 43 12.43 -0.87 13.28
N MET A 44 11.54 -1.88 13.41
CA MET A 44 11.88 -3.31 13.44
C MET A 44 12.16 -3.88 12.06
#